data_AF-A0A7J3MZS1-F1
#
_entry.id   AF-A0A7J3MZS1-F1
#
_cell.length_a   1.000
_cell.length_b   1.000
_cell.length_c   1.000
_cell.angle_alpha   90.00
_cell.angle_beta   90.00
_cell.angle_gamma   90.00
#
_symmetry.space_group_name_H-M   'P 1'
#
loop_
_entity.id
_entity.type
_entity.pdbx_description
1 polymer ?
#
loop_
_entity_poly.entity_id
_entity_poly.type
_entity_poly.pdbx_seq_one_letter_code
_entity_poly.pdbx_strand_id
1 'polypeptide(L)'
;MGSCCISIDNFTSITDTISKILIQKELSKCSLNPKLIDKLETLKNLSINSTERFLALINHIKSDKNNINIEPYVNTFCNLANNIIELRNIVRELLEESSIKFCNDISRKLNEVSNIIGTISVTFSILALAALAKINNMSMNLSGKIASSLASLIFAFLLDIHTDNIRKALIMCYSTEIQIE
;
A
#
# COMPACT_ATOMS: atom_id res chain seq x y z
N MET A 1 16.90 0.29 16.67
CA MET A 1 17.00 -0.13 15.25
C MET A 1 15.59 -0.37 14.76
N GLY A 2 15.14 0.30 13.70
CA GLY A 2 13.77 0.17 13.19
C GLY A 2 13.57 -1.16 12.47
N SER A 3 12.37 -1.74 12.54
CA SER A 3 12.01 -2.97 11.83
C SER A 3 11.29 -2.64 10.52
N CYS A 4 11.58 -3.43 9.47
CA CYS A 4 10.83 -3.39 8.21
C CYS A 4 9.52 -4.15 8.37
N CYS A 5 8.46 -3.46 8.81
CA CYS A 5 7.15 -4.07 9.00
C CYS A 5 6.06 -3.28 8.30
N ILE A 6 5.03 -3.99 7.85
CA ILE A 6 3.75 -3.40 7.49
C ILE A 6 2.84 -3.61 8.69
N SER A 7 2.37 -2.51 9.29
CA SER A 7 1.33 -2.57 10.31
C SER A 7 -0.04 -2.38 9.65
N ILE A 8 -1.05 -2.98 10.28
CA ILE A 8 -2.46 -2.63 10.06
C ILE A 8 -2.66 -1.13 10.23
N ASP A 9 -1.91 -0.51 11.16
CA ASP A 9 -1.97 0.94 11.43
C ASP A 9 -1.64 1.78 10.19
N ASN A 10 -0.84 1.28 9.25
CA ASN A 10 -0.53 1.99 8.01
C ASN A 10 -1.80 2.16 7.15
N PHE A 11 -2.57 1.10 6.94
CA PHE A 11 -3.82 1.16 6.16
C PHE A 11 -4.94 1.87 6.93
N THR A 12 -5.00 1.72 8.25
CA THR A 12 -5.92 2.48 9.10
C THR A 12 -5.62 3.98 9.02
N SER A 13 -4.34 4.38 9.06
CA SER A 13 -3.93 5.77 8.93
C SER A 13 -4.32 6.40 7.59
N ILE A 14 -4.22 5.65 6.48
CA ILE A 14 -4.75 6.07 5.18
C ILE A 14 -6.25 6.35 5.29
N THR A 15 -7.01 5.38 5.82
CA THR A 15 -8.48 5.46 5.97
C THR A 15 -8.91 6.65 6.84
N ASP A 16 -8.23 6.88 7.96
CA ASP A 16 -8.48 7.99 8.88
C ASP A 16 -8.16 9.34 8.24
N THR A 17 -7.05 9.42 7.50
CA THR A 17 -6.64 10.65 6.83
C THR A 17 -7.63 11.03 5.74
N ILE A 18 -8.08 10.05 4.93
CA ILE A 18 -9.12 10.27 3.91
C ILE A 18 -10.46 10.65 4.54
N SER A 19 -10.85 9.99 5.64
CA SER A 19 -12.08 10.35 6.36
C SER A 19 -12.03 11.78 6.88
N LYS A 20 -10.87 12.23 7.39
CA LYS A 20 -10.67 13.63 7.79
C LYS A 20 -10.72 14.59 6.60
N ILE A 21 -10.25 14.21 5.41
CA ILE A 21 -10.38 15.01 4.18
C ILE A 21 -11.86 15.14 3.79
N LEU A 22 -12.61 14.03 3.79
CA LEU A 22 -14.04 14.01 3.46
C LEU A 22 -14.85 14.89 4.42
N ILE A 23 -14.59 14.79 5.73
CA ILE A 23 -15.21 15.65 6.75
C ILE A 23 -14.81 17.11 6.57
N GLN A 24 -13.52 17.40 6.35
CA GLN A 24 -13.05 18.77 6.11
C GLN A 24 -13.63 19.38 4.84
N LYS A 25 -13.88 18.61 3.79
CA LYS A 25 -14.59 19.10 2.61
C LYS A 25 -15.98 19.59 2.98
N GLU A 26 -16.74 18.83 3.77
CA GLU A 26 -18.08 19.24 4.22
C GLU A 26 -18.03 20.51 5.07
N LEU A 27 -16.92 20.71 5.79
CA LEU A 27 -16.71 21.86 6.69
C LEU A 27 -15.97 23.05 6.05
N SER A 28 -15.39 22.93 4.85
CA SER A 28 -14.52 23.95 4.23
C SER A 28 -15.08 24.50 2.91
N LYS A 29 -14.70 25.74 2.57
CA LYS A 29 -15.07 26.43 1.31
C LYS A 29 -14.40 25.84 0.04
N CYS A 30 -13.71 24.71 0.13
CA CYS A 30 -13.11 24.07 -1.05
C CYS A 30 -14.19 23.42 -1.90
N SER A 31 -14.49 24.02 -3.07
CA SER A 31 -15.35 23.41 -4.09
C SER A 31 -14.62 22.24 -4.76
N LEU A 32 -14.66 21.07 -4.11
CA LEU A 32 -14.22 19.83 -4.71
C LEU A 32 -15.24 19.38 -5.76
N ASN A 33 -14.72 18.98 -6.93
CA ASN A 33 -15.52 18.38 -7.99
C ASN A 33 -16.20 17.10 -7.45
N PRO A 34 -17.49 16.84 -7.73
CA PRO A 34 -18.14 15.57 -7.44
C PRO A 34 -17.30 14.34 -7.76
N LYS A 35 -16.64 14.32 -8.92
CA LYS A 35 -15.74 13.22 -9.32
C LYS A 35 -14.55 13.00 -8.39
N LEU A 36 -14.03 14.06 -7.76
CA LEU A 36 -12.95 13.95 -6.77
C LEU A 36 -13.44 13.33 -5.46
N ILE A 37 -14.71 13.58 -5.11
CA ILE A 37 -15.35 13.00 -3.92
C ILE A 37 -15.50 11.49 -4.13
N ASP A 38 -16.02 11.09 -5.29
CA ASP A 38 -16.18 9.68 -5.66
C ASP A 38 -14.82 8.94 -5.65
N LYS A 39 -13.76 9.59 -6.12
CA LYS A 39 -12.39 9.07 -6.05
C LYS A 39 -11.87 8.95 -4.60
N LEU A 40 -12.14 9.94 -3.74
CA LEU A 40 -11.78 9.87 -2.32
C LEU A 40 -12.54 8.75 -1.58
N GLU A 41 -13.82 8.54 -1.89
CA GLU A 41 -14.60 7.43 -1.35
C GLU A 41 -14.09 6.08 -1.85
N THR A 42 -13.76 5.98 -3.13
CA THR A 42 -13.13 4.79 -3.71
C THR A 42 -11.81 4.50 -3.01
N LEU A 43 -10.97 5.51 -2.81
CA LEU A 43 -9.70 5.40 -2.08
C LEU A 43 -9.92 4.90 -0.64
N LYS A 44 -10.93 5.43 0.06
CA LYS A 44 -11.30 5.00 1.41
C LYS A 44 -11.71 3.52 1.44
N ASN A 45 -12.62 3.12 0.55
CA ASN A 45 -13.13 1.75 0.50
C ASN A 45 -12.04 0.75 0.11
N LEU A 46 -11.17 1.13 -0.82
CA LEU A 46 -10.03 0.31 -1.23
C LEU A 46 -9.00 0.16 -0.10
N SER A 47 -8.80 1.19 0.71
CA SER A 47 -7.96 1.14 1.90
C SER A 47 -8.51 0.16 2.95
N ILE A 48 -9.83 0.22 3.23
CA ILE A 48 -10.50 -0.72 4.15
C ILE A 48 -10.36 -2.17 3.67
N ASN A 49 -10.64 -2.42 2.39
CA ASN A 49 -10.51 -3.75 1.78
C ASN A 49 -9.06 -4.27 1.86
N SER A 50 -8.08 -3.38 1.66
CA SER A 50 -6.66 -3.72 1.79
C SER A 50 -6.29 -4.12 3.22
N THR A 51 -6.83 -3.44 4.23
CA THR A 51 -6.70 -3.83 5.64
C THR A 51 -7.23 -5.24 5.90
N GLU A 52 -8.44 -5.55 5.44
CA GLU A 52 -9.07 -6.86 5.61
C GLU A 52 -8.26 -7.98 4.96
N ARG A 53 -7.78 -7.75 3.73
CA ARG A 53 -6.92 -8.71 3.01
C ARG A 53 -5.58 -8.92 3.68
N PHE A 54 -4.99 -7.84 4.20
CA PHE A 54 -3.73 -7.92 4.93
C PHE A 54 -3.90 -8.72 6.24
N LEU A 55 -4.99 -8.48 6.98
CA LEU A 55 -5.37 -9.27 8.14
C LEU A 55 -5.58 -10.75 7.81
N ALA A 56 -6.29 -11.05 6.72
CA ALA A 56 -6.47 -12.42 6.26
C ALA A 56 -5.13 -13.09 5.97
N LEU A 57 -4.22 -12.40 5.26
CA LEU A 57 -2.88 -12.90 4.97
C LEU A 57 -2.10 -13.22 6.25
N ILE A 58 -2.08 -12.31 7.23
CA ILE A 58 -1.41 -12.54 8.52
C ILE A 58 -2.01 -13.73 9.26
N ASN A 59 -3.34 -13.80 9.34
CA ASN A 59 -4.02 -14.87 10.06
C ASN A 59 -3.74 -16.24 9.44
N HIS A 60 -3.73 -16.31 8.12
CA HIS A 60 -3.35 -17.53 7.39
C HIS A 60 -1.90 -17.93 7.69
N ILE A 61 -0.95 -16.99 7.62
CA ILE A 61 0.47 -17.25 7.92
C ILE A 61 0.64 -17.78 9.35
N LYS A 62 -0.12 -17.27 10.32
CA LYS A 62 -0.06 -17.69 11.72
C LYS A 62 -0.72 -19.03 12.00
N SER A 63 -1.77 -19.40 11.26
CA SER A 63 -2.55 -20.61 11.52
C SER A 63 -1.94 -21.88 10.93
N ASP A 64 -1.27 -21.81 9.77
CA ASP A 64 -0.78 -22.98 9.06
C ASP A 64 0.68 -23.30 9.38
N LYS A 65 0.90 -24.10 10.44
CA LYS A 65 2.25 -24.54 10.82
C LYS A 65 2.81 -25.75 10.04
N ASN A 66 1.97 -26.54 9.34
CA ASN A 66 2.40 -27.90 8.93
C ASN A 66 2.14 -28.38 7.49
N ASN A 67 1.44 -27.63 6.60
CA ASN A 67 1.45 -27.94 5.15
C ASN A 67 0.71 -26.82 4.38
N ILE A 68 1.43 -25.77 3.99
CA ILE A 68 0.83 -24.58 3.40
C ILE A 68 0.44 -24.87 1.94
N ASN A 69 -0.86 -24.92 1.64
CA ASN A 69 -1.31 -24.68 0.27
C ASN A 69 -1.02 -23.22 -0.08
N ILE A 70 -0.03 -22.97 -0.92
CA ILE A 70 0.56 -21.65 -1.16
C ILE A 70 -0.34 -20.77 -2.06
N GLU A 71 -1.23 -21.38 -2.84
CA GLU A 71 -2.01 -20.67 -3.88
C GLU A 71 -2.95 -19.56 -3.32
N PRO A 72 -3.71 -19.77 -2.24
CA PRO A 72 -4.49 -18.70 -1.60
C PRO A 72 -3.64 -17.52 -1.11
N TYR A 73 -2.43 -17.79 -0.62
CA TYR A 73 -1.48 -16.76 -0.18
C TYR A 73 -1.02 -15.92 -1.36
N VAL A 74 -0.67 -16.57 -2.47
CA VAL A 74 -0.26 -15.90 -3.72
C VAL A 74 -1.38 -15.04 -4.27
N ASN A 75 -2.60 -15.55 -4.34
CA ASN A 75 -3.73 -14.77 -4.84
C ASN A 75 -4.05 -13.57 -3.94
N THR A 76 -3.98 -13.74 -2.61
CA THR A 76 -4.17 -12.64 -1.65
C THR A 76 -3.07 -11.60 -1.79
N PHE A 77 -1.81 -12.04 -1.94
CA PHE A 77 -0.66 -11.18 -2.20
C PHE A 77 -0.85 -10.34 -3.48
N CYS A 78 -1.16 -10.98 -4.61
CA CYS A 78 -1.35 -10.29 -5.88
C CYS A 78 -2.49 -9.28 -5.83
N ASN A 79 -3.58 -9.62 -5.15
CA ASN A 79 -4.69 -8.69 -4.96
C ASN A 79 -4.30 -7.49 -4.10
N LEU A 80 -3.56 -7.71 -3.01
CA LEU A 80 -3.09 -6.62 -2.16
C LEU A 80 -2.09 -5.71 -2.91
N ALA A 81 -1.22 -6.30 -3.73
CA ALA A 81 -0.32 -5.57 -4.62
C ALA A 81 -1.07 -4.63 -5.56
N ASN A 82 -2.10 -5.15 -6.24
CA ASN A 82 -2.94 -4.38 -7.15
C ASN A 82 -3.67 -3.24 -6.42
N ASN A 83 -4.23 -3.51 -5.23
CA ASN A 83 -4.89 -2.48 -4.44
C ASN A 83 -3.92 -1.36 -4.03
N ILE A 84 -2.68 -1.68 -3.62
CA ILE A 84 -1.68 -0.67 -3.26
C ILE A 84 -1.35 0.22 -4.47
N ILE A 85 -1.21 -0.37 -5.67
CA ILE A 85 -0.95 0.38 -6.91
C ILE A 85 -2.14 1.27 -7.27
N GLU A 86 -3.36 0.77 -7.13
CA GLU A 86 -4.57 1.53 -7.41
C GLU A 86 -4.77 2.68 -6.40
N LEU A 87 -4.52 2.45 -5.11
CA LEU A 87 -4.47 3.50 -4.08
C LEU A 87 -3.48 4.61 -4.48
N ARG A 88 -2.27 4.23 -4.91
CA ARG A 88 -1.24 5.18 -5.37
C ARG A 88 -1.75 6.01 -6.55
N ASN A 89 -2.31 5.36 -7.57
CA ASN A 89 -2.77 6.03 -8.78
C ASN A 89 -3.89 7.02 -8.48
N ILE A 90 -4.87 6.63 -7.67
CA ILE A 90 -5.95 7.52 -7.24
C ILE A 90 -5.37 8.72 -6.48
N VAL A 91 -4.46 8.52 -5.54
CA VAL A 91 -3.84 9.64 -4.78
C VAL A 91 -3.04 10.58 -5.70
N ARG A 92 -2.31 10.03 -6.68
CA ARG A 92 -1.57 10.84 -7.67
C ARG A 92 -2.50 11.71 -8.49
N GLU A 93 -3.60 11.15 -9.02
CA GLU A 93 -4.62 11.91 -9.72
C GLU A 93 -5.25 13.00 -8.83
N LEU A 94 -5.56 12.66 -7.57
CA LEU A 94 -6.10 13.63 -6.60
C LEU A 94 -5.11 14.76 -6.30
N LEU A 95 -3.81 14.48 -6.22
CA LEU A 95 -2.76 15.49 -6.00
C LEU A 95 -2.62 16.43 -7.20
N GLU A 96 -2.61 15.89 -8.42
CA GLU A 96 -2.57 16.68 -9.66
C GLU A 96 -3.79 17.62 -9.73
N GLU A 97 -4.99 17.10 -9.51
CA GLU A 97 -6.22 17.90 -9.55
C GLU A 97 -6.35 18.91 -8.39
N SER A 98 -5.87 18.59 -7.19
CA SER A 98 -5.94 19.48 -6.02
C SER A 98 -4.93 20.62 -6.07
N SER A 99 -3.76 20.41 -6.69
CA SER A 99 -2.74 21.43 -6.90
C SER A 99 -3.23 22.58 -7.79
N ILE A 100 -4.16 22.30 -8.71
CA ILE A 100 -4.78 23.29 -9.61
C ILE A 100 -5.82 24.16 -8.91
N LYS A 101 -6.44 23.67 -7.82
CA LYS A 101 -7.63 24.28 -7.19
C LYS A 101 -7.35 24.98 -5.84
N PHE A 102 -6.08 25.20 -5.49
CA PHE A 102 -5.65 25.92 -4.28
C PHE A 102 -6.19 25.36 -2.94
N CYS A 103 -6.49 24.06 -2.88
CA CYS A 103 -6.86 23.37 -1.63
C CYS A 103 -5.59 22.89 -0.90
N ASN A 104 -4.80 23.82 -0.37
CA ASN A 104 -3.47 23.53 0.22
C ASN A 104 -3.52 22.50 1.36
N ASP A 105 -4.53 22.56 2.23
CA ASP A 105 -4.69 21.60 3.33
C ASP A 105 -5.02 20.19 2.85
N ILE A 106 -5.86 20.07 1.81
CA ILE A 106 -6.19 18.77 1.21
C ILE A 106 -4.96 18.19 0.51
N SER A 107 -4.24 19.03 -0.24
CA SER A 107 -3.01 18.62 -0.93
C SER A 107 -1.96 18.13 0.06
N ARG A 108 -1.80 18.80 1.22
CA ARG A 108 -0.91 18.35 2.30
C ARG A 108 -1.29 16.97 2.82
N LYS A 109 -2.57 16.73 3.12
CA LYS A 109 -3.05 15.42 3.60
C LYS A 109 -2.92 14.32 2.54
N LEU A 110 -3.18 14.64 1.27
CA LEU A 110 -2.97 13.69 0.17
C LEU A 110 -1.48 13.34 -0.01
N ASN A 111 -0.57 14.29 0.21
CA ASN A 111 0.86 14.01 0.24
C ASN A 111 1.25 13.11 1.42
N GLU A 112 0.64 13.29 2.60
CA GLU A 112 0.82 12.37 3.73
C GLU A 112 0.37 10.95 3.36
N VAL A 113 -0.81 10.80 2.74
CA VAL A 113 -1.31 9.51 2.25
C VAL A 113 -0.37 8.92 1.20
N SER A 114 0.10 9.72 0.24
CA SER A 114 1.04 9.29 -0.80
C SER A 114 2.34 8.74 -0.20
N ASN A 115 2.88 9.40 0.82
CA ASN A 115 4.06 8.93 1.55
C ASN A 115 3.83 7.59 2.25
N ILE A 116 2.67 7.42 2.88
CA ILE A 116 2.30 6.16 3.55
C ILE A 116 2.20 5.04 2.51
N ILE A 117 1.50 5.26 1.40
CA ILE A 117 1.37 4.28 0.31
C ILE A 117 2.74 3.91 -0.25
N GLY A 118 3.61 4.89 -0.53
CA GLY A 118 4.96 4.62 -1.03
C GLY A 118 5.79 3.79 -0.06
N THR A 119 5.67 4.06 1.24
CA THR A 119 6.31 3.26 2.30
C THR A 119 5.77 1.84 2.32
N ILE A 120 4.45 1.65 2.27
CA ILE A 120 3.81 0.33 2.18
C ILE A 120 4.32 -0.44 0.96
N SER A 121 4.38 0.19 -0.22
CA SER A 121 4.83 -0.45 -1.46
C SER A 121 6.26 -0.99 -1.36
N VAL A 122 7.19 -0.21 -0.79
CA VAL A 122 8.58 -0.63 -0.58
C VAL A 122 8.65 -1.80 0.39
N THR A 123 8.07 -1.64 1.58
CA THR A 123 8.10 -2.66 2.64
C THR A 123 7.46 -3.95 2.17
N PHE A 124 6.32 -3.86 1.48
CA PHE A 124 5.61 -5.02 0.95
C PHE A 124 6.40 -5.76 -0.11
N SER A 125 7.07 -5.03 -1.02
CA SER A 125 7.92 -5.64 -2.04
C SER A 125 9.08 -6.41 -1.41
N ILE A 126 9.73 -5.84 -0.38
CA ILE A 126 10.88 -6.47 0.28
C ILE A 126 10.44 -7.69 1.11
N LEU A 127 9.36 -7.57 1.88
CA LEU A 127 8.81 -8.70 2.64
C LEU A 127 8.35 -9.83 1.71
N ALA A 128 7.76 -9.50 0.57
CA ALA A 128 7.39 -10.49 -0.44
C ALA A 128 8.61 -11.23 -0.98
N LEU A 129 9.66 -10.51 -1.38
CA LEU A 129 10.93 -11.12 -1.82
C LEU A 129 11.52 -12.06 -0.78
N ALA A 130 11.51 -11.65 0.49
CA ALA A 130 12.01 -12.46 1.59
C ALA A 130 11.18 -13.73 1.83
N ALA A 131 9.86 -13.62 1.77
CA ALA A 131 8.96 -14.77 1.87
C ALA A 131 9.18 -15.74 0.71
N LEU A 132 9.32 -15.22 -0.52
CA LEU A 132 9.58 -16.02 -1.72
C LEU A 132 10.90 -16.78 -1.65
N ALA A 133 11.94 -16.17 -1.10
CA ALA A 133 13.24 -16.81 -0.92
C ALA A 133 13.19 -18.06 -0.01
N LYS A 134 12.14 -18.20 0.81
CA LYS A 134 11.94 -19.36 1.70
C LYS A 134 11.05 -20.46 1.11
N ILE A 135 10.49 -20.27 -0.09
CA ILE A 135 9.60 -21.25 -0.72
C ILE A 135 10.42 -22.22 -1.57
N ASN A 136 10.50 -23.48 -1.12
CA ASN A 136 11.29 -24.52 -1.80
C ASN A 136 10.63 -25.08 -3.08
N ASN A 137 9.30 -25.13 -3.14
CA ASN A 137 8.56 -25.69 -4.28
C ASN A 137 7.44 -24.73 -4.70
N MET A 138 7.58 -24.11 -5.87
CA MET A 138 6.57 -23.24 -6.47
C MET A 138 6.35 -23.63 -7.93
N SER A 139 5.09 -23.73 -8.35
CA SER A 139 4.78 -23.97 -9.76
C SER A 139 5.13 -22.75 -10.61
N MET A 140 5.47 -22.98 -11.88
CA MET A 140 5.77 -21.90 -12.85
C MET A 140 4.62 -20.87 -12.97
N ASN A 141 3.38 -21.32 -12.85
CA ASN A 141 2.22 -20.43 -12.90
C ASN A 141 2.17 -19.49 -11.68
N LEU A 142 2.38 -20.02 -10.47
CA LEU A 142 2.39 -19.21 -9.25
C LEU A 142 3.56 -18.24 -9.24
N SER A 143 4.75 -18.67 -9.66
CA SER A 143 5.91 -17.79 -9.74
C SER A 143 5.70 -16.64 -10.73
N GLY A 144 5.08 -16.92 -11.89
CA GLY A 144 4.72 -15.89 -12.87
C GLY A 144 3.77 -14.82 -12.32
N LYS A 145 2.72 -15.25 -11.60
CA LYS A 145 1.75 -14.31 -10.96
C LYS A 145 2.43 -13.39 -9.95
N ILE A 146 3.30 -13.96 -9.10
CA ILE A 146 4.01 -13.20 -8.07
C ILE A 146 5.02 -12.25 -8.70
N ALA A 147 5.83 -12.74 -9.65
CA ALA A 147 6.82 -11.92 -10.33
C ALA A 147 6.19 -10.70 -11.01
N SER A 148 5.07 -10.88 -11.70
CA SER A 148 4.32 -9.78 -12.34
C SER A 148 3.81 -8.75 -11.32
N SER A 149 3.18 -9.22 -10.25
CA SER A 149 2.61 -8.35 -9.21
C SER A 149 3.70 -7.58 -8.45
N LEU A 150 4.79 -8.27 -8.12
CA LEU A 150 5.94 -7.69 -7.44
C LEU A 150 6.67 -6.68 -8.33
N ALA A 151 6.90 -7.00 -9.60
CA ALA A 151 7.51 -6.06 -10.55
C ALA A 151 6.66 -4.78 -10.66
N SER A 152 5.34 -4.92 -10.73
CA SER A 152 4.42 -3.78 -10.78
C SER A 152 4.51 -2.89 -9.54
N LEU A 153 4.56 -3.49 -8.35
CA LEU A 153 4.77 -2.76 -7.09
C LEU A 153 6.13 -2.06 -7.05
N ILE A 154 7.19 -2.75 -7.48
CA ILE A 154 8.54 -2.21 -7.51
C ILE A 154 8.59 -0.97 -8.42
N PHE A 155 8.07 -1.09 -9.63
CA PHE A 155 8.01 0.05 -10.55
C PHE A 155 7.14 1.18 -10.01
N ALA A 156 6.00 0.88 -9.39
CA ALA A 156 5.13 1.88 -8.81
C ALA A 156 5.83 2.70 -7.72
N PHE A 157 6.56 2.07 -6.78
CA PHE A 157 7.27 2.84 -5.75
C PHE A 157 8.50 3.56 -6.30
N LEU A 158 9.19 3.01 -7.32
CA LEU A 158 10.37 3.64 -7.91
C LEU A 158 10.04 5.00 -8.52
N LEU A 159 8.83 5.18 -9.05
CA LEU A 159 8.35 6.49 -9.51
C LEU A 159 8.32 7.55 -8.39
N ASP A 160 8.25 7.12 -7.14
CA ASP A 160 8.15 7.99 -5.96
C ASP A 160 9.47 8.07 -5.18
N ILE A 161 10.55 7.42 -5.63
CA ILE A 161 11.81 7.28 -4.87
C ILE A 161 12.53 8.60 -4.57
N HIS A 162 12.21 9.66 -5.32
CA HIS A 162 12.67 11.02 -5.06
C HIS A 162 12.17 11.56 -3.71
N THR A 163 11.18 10.91 -3.10
CA THR A 163 10.63 11.25 -1.79
C THR A 163 11.51 10.71 -0.66
N ASP A 164 11.99 11.60 0.21
CA ASP A 164 12.90 11.24 1.32
C ASP A 164 12.38 10.12 2.21
N ASN A 165 11.08 10.12 2.55
CA ASN A 165 10.48 9.11 3.41
C ASN A 165 10.53 7.72 2.76
N ILE A 166 10.31 7.64 1.45
CA ILE A 166 10.33 6.38 0.69
C ILE A 166 11.77 5.85 0.61
N ARG A 167 12.73 6.73 0.32
CA ARG A 167 14.16 6.38 0.34
C ARG A 167 14.63 5.91 1.73
N LYS A 168 14.20 6.57 2.80
CA LYS A 168 14.48 6.15 4.19
C LYS A 168 13.88 4.78 4.49
N ALA A 169 12.64 4.53 4.06
CA ALA A 169 11.99 3.23 4.22
C ALA A 169 12.77 2.12 3.48
N LEU A 170 13.22 2.39 2.25
CA LEU A 170 14.07 1.47 1.49
C LEU A 170 15.37 1.15 2.21
N ILE A 171 16.10 2.18 2.68
CA ILE A 171 17.36 1.99 3.42
C ILE A 171 17.11 1.18 4.69
N MET A 172 16.07 1.52 5.46
CA MET A 172 15.70 0.81 6.68
C MET A 172 15.47 -0.67 6.36
N CYS A 173 14.61 -0.96 5.38
CA CYS A 173 14.27 -2.33 5.00
C CYS A 173 15.43 -3.14 4.43
N TYR A 174 16.38 -2.51 3.73
CA TYR A 174 17.61 -3.17 3.29
C TYR A 174 18.61 -3.41 4.42
N SER A 175 18.64 -2.53 5.42
CA SER A 175 19.58 -2.59 6.55
C SER A 175 19.12 -3.48 7.71
N THR A 176 17.88 -3.97 7.66
CA THR A 176 17.34 -4.89 8.67
C THR A 176 17.55 -6.32 8.20
N GLU A 177 18.06 -7.22 9.05
CA GLU A 177 17.86 -8.65 8.82
C GLU A 177 16.34 -8.90 8.74
N ILE A 178 15.88 -9.52 7.66
CA ILE A 178 14.45 -9.74 7.44
C ILE A 178 13.97 -10.81 8.42
N GLN A 179 13.51 -10.38 9.59
CA GLN A 179 12.85 -11.21 10.58
C GLN A 179 11.39 -11.39 10.16
N ILE A 180 11.04 -12.61 9.76
CA ILE A 180 9.63 -13.02 9.61
C ILE A 180 9.24 -13.59 10.97
N GLU A 181 8.54 -12.81 11.79
CA GLU A 181 7.87 -13.30 13.01
C GLU A 181 6.50 -13.87 12.69
#